data_AF-A0A2C0ZBC2-F1
#
_entry.id   AF-A0A2C0ZBC2-F1
#
_cell.length_a   1.000
_cell.length_b   1.000
_cell.length_c   1.000
_cell.angle_alpha   90.00
_cell.angle_beta   90.00
_cell.angle_gamma   90.00
#
_symmetry.space_group_name_H-M   'P 1'
#
loop_
_entity.id
_entity.type
_entity.pdbx_description
1 polymer ?
#
loop_
_entity_poly.entity_id
_entity_poly.type
_entity_poly.pdbx_seq_one_letter_code
_entity_poly.pdbx_strand_id
1 'polypeptide(L)'
;MEKRRYYVSVQAKTIVPNQGDAPYELEIDATIDEKHRLERIFHQIDSYDEATAIQTAFIIPITNWSQENNDGYDYFLKQAYAMIYELGTEETRSHIRQMKILK
;
A
#
# COMPACT_ATOMS: atom_id res chain seq x y z
N MET A 1 -0.95 22.65 6.31
CA MET A 1 0.31 22.04 5.88
C MET A 1 0.37 22.07 4.37
N GLU A 2 1.54 22.30 3.80
CA GLU A 2 1.72 22.34 2.34
C GLU A 2 1.66 20.93 1.76
N LYS A 3 0.88 20.77 0.68
CA LYS A 3 0.83 19.54 -0.10
C LYS A 3 1.84 19.61 -1.23
N ARG A 4 2.46 18.49 -1.54
CA ARG A 4 3.28 18.33 -2.74
C ARG A 4 3.01 16.99 -3.41
N ARG A 5 3.42 16.90 -4.67
CA ARG A 5 3.34 15.68 -5.46
C ARG A 5 4.31 14.62 -4.91
N TYR A 6 3.83 13.39 -4.82
CA TYR A 6 4.63 12.19 -4.56
C TYR A 6 4.27 11.11 -5.57
N TYR A 7 5.24 10.22 -5.82
CA TYR A 7 5.12 9.11 -6.75
C TYR A 7 5.13 7.81 -5.96
N VAL A 8 4.09 7.00 -6.16
CA VAL A 8 3.79 5.85 -5.31
C VAL A 8 3.87 4.57 -6.13
N SER A 9 4.55 3.57 -5.56
CA SER A 9 4.38 2.20 -5.97
C SER A 9 3.82 1.36 -4.82
N VAL A 10 2.62 0.83 -5.02
CA VAL A 10 1.98 -0.10 -4.08
C VAL A 10 2.66 -1.45 -4.14
N GLN A 11 3.08 -1.90 -5.33
CA GLN A 11 3.80 -3.17 -5.47
C GLN A 11 5.16 -3.12 -4.76
N ALA A 12 5.92 -2.05 -4.97
CA ALA A 12 7.23 -1.90 -4.33
C ALA A 12 7.14 -1.31 -2.91
N LYS A 13 5.94 -0.92 -2.44
CA LYS A 13 5.71 -0.28 -1.13
C LYS A 13 6.57 0.99 -0.95
N THR A 14 6.76 1.76 -2.02
CA THR A 14 7.60 2.97 -2.05
C THR A 14 6.79 4.24 -2.29
N ILE A 15 7.29 5.35 -1.73
CA ILE A 15 6.77 6.70 -1.94
C ILE A 15 7.96 7.64 -2.13
N VAL A 16 8.16 8.16 -3.33
CA VAL A 16 9.32 9.01 -3.65
C VAL A 16 8.95 10.46 -3.94
N PRO A 17 9.83 11.43 -3.57
CA PRO A 17 9.63 12.86 -3.84
C PRO A 17 9.63 13.25 -5.31
N ASN A 18 10.52 12.66 -6.10
CA ASN A 18 10.84 13.13 -7.44
C ASN A 18 10.58 12.03 -8.47
N GLN A 19 10.21 12.45 -9.68
CA GLN A 19 10.10 11.53 -10.80
C GLN A 19 11.47 10.91 -11.11
N GLY A 20 11.50 9.59 -11.30
CA GLY A 20 12.70 8.85 -11.65
C GLY A 20 13.53 8.36 -10.45
N ASP A 21 13.21 8.77 -9.21
CA ASP A 21 13.85 8.22 -8.00
C ASP A 21 13.57 6.71 -7.84
N ALA A 22 12.39 6.27 -8.28
CA ALA A 22 11.98 4.87 -8.34
C ALA A 22 10.86 4.67 -9.40
N PRO A 23 10.64 3.44 -9.89
CA PRO A 23 9.43 3.10 -10.63
C PRO A 23 8.17 3.39 -9.81
N TYR A 24 7.13 3.89 -10.47
CA TYR A 24 5.86 4.23 -9.84
C TYR A 24 4.70 4.00 -10.81
N GLU A 25 3.50 3.81 -10.26
CA GLU A 25 2.27 3.64 -11.03
C GLU A 25 1.16 4.62 -10.63
N LEU A 26 1.29 5.30 -9.48
CA LEU A 26 0.30 6.24 -8.96
C LEU A 26 0.95 7.55 -8.51
N GLU A 27 0.16 8.61 -8.56
CA GLU A 27 0.55 9.96 -8.19
C GLU A 27 -0.42 10.52 -7.15
N ILE A 28 0.12 11.07 -6.05
CA ILE A 28 -0.67 11.66 -4.96
C ILE A 28 -0.21 13.08 -4.62
N ASP A 29 -1.13 13.92 -4.17
CA ASP A 29 -0.87 15.23 -3.60
C ASP A 29 -1.10 15.20 -2.08
N ALA A 30 0.01 15.14 -1.34
CA ALA A 30 0.00 14.84 0.09
C ALA A 30 0.88 15.80 0.89
N THR A 31 0.51 16.01 2.15
CA THR A 31 1.36 16.56 3.19
C THR A 31 2.39 15.52 3.65
N ILE A 32 3.41 15.96 4.37
CA ILE A 32 4.41 15.05 4.96
C ILE A 32 3.75 14.03 5.92
N ASP A 33 2.76 14.47 6.72
CA ASP A 33 2.06 13.59 7.66
C ASP A 33 1.20 12.53 6.96
N GLU A 34 0.49 12.93 5.89
CA GLU A 34 -0.25 12.00 5.03
C GLU A 34 0.69 10.99 4.38
N LYS A 35 1.85 11.43 3.85
CA LYS A 35 2.88 10.54 3.31
C LYS A 35 3.37 9.55 4.36
N HIS A 36 3.70 10.01 5.57
CA HIS A 36 4.13 9.13 6.65
C HIS A 36 3.05 8.15 7.11
N ARG A 37 1.78 8.54 7.05
CA ARG A 37 0.67 7.64 7.34
C ARG A 37 0.56 6.53 6.28
N LEU A 38 0.75 6.85 4.99
CA LEU A 38 0.78 5.85 3.93
C LEU A 38 1.99 4.91 4.08
N GLU A 39 3.17 5.42 4.46
CA GLU A 39 4.34 4.56 4.78
C GLU A 39 4.07 3.58 5.91
N ARG A 40 3.37 4.02 6.97
CA ARG A 40 2.99 3.12 8.07
C ARG A 40 2.07 2.00 7.60
N ILE A 41 1.16 2.30 6.67
CA ILE A 41 0.29 1.27 6.08
C ILE A 41 1.14 0.27 5.29
N PHE A 42 2.07 0.73 4.45
CA PHE A 42 2.99 -0.14 3.71
C PHE A 42 3.85 -1.03 4.62
N HIS A 43 4.37 -0.48 5.73
CA HIS A 43 5.11 -1.27 6.71
C HIS A 43 4.25 -2.36 7.36
N GLN A 44 2.95 -2.13 7.57
CA GLN A 44 2.06 -3.20 8.04
C GLN A 44 1.93 -4.30 6.98
N ILE A 45 1.74 -3.94 5.71
CA ILE A 45 1.68 -4.90 4.60
C ILE A 45 2.96 -5.77 4.57
N ASP A 46 4.15 -5.16 4.65
CA ASP A 46 5.43 -5.88 4.74
C ASP A 46 5.48 -6.87 5.90
N SER A 47 5.03 -6.46 7.09
CA SER A 47 5.05 -7.35 8.26
C SER A 47 4.19 -8.61 8.09
N TYR A 48 3.05 -8.50 7.40
CA TYR A 48 2.21 -9.66 7.09
C TYR A 48 2.79 -10.53 5.96
N ASP A 49 3.44 -9.91 4.96
CA ASP A 49 4.16 -10.62 3.90
C ASP A 49 5.32 -11.46 4.47
N GLU A 50 6.17 -10.85 5.31
CA GLU A 50 7.30 -11.52 5.95
C GLU A 50 6.83 -12.68 6.84
N ALA A 51 5.79 -12.46 7.65
CA ALA A 51 5.21 -13.49 8.49
C ALA A 51 4.66 -14.68 7.67
N THR A 52 4.10 -14.42 6.49
CA THR A 52 3.59 -15.44 5.58
C THR A 52 4.71 -16.19 4.86
N ALA A 53 5.78 -15.48 4.45
CA ALA A 53 6.96 -16.08 3.84
C ALA A 53 7.68 -17.02 4.81
N ILE A 54 7.84 -16.62 6.07
CA ILE A 54 8.38 -17.46 7.14
C ILE A 54 7.54 -18.72 7.32
N GLN A 55 6.21 -18.61 7.44
CA GLN A 55 5.32 -19.78 7.54
C GLN A 55 5.46 -20.74 6.36
N THR A 56 5.53 -20.21 5.15
CA THR A 56 5.63 -21.05 3.94
C THR A 56 6.96 -21.78 3.89
N ALA A 57 8.04 -21.15 4.35
CA ALA A 57 9.37 -21.76 4.45
C ALA A 57 9.45 -22.83 5.55
N PHE A 58 8.70 -22.66 6.65
CA PHE A 58 8.62 -23.61 7.76
C PHE A 58 7.29 -24.37 7.71
N ILE A 59 7.23 -25.48 6.95
CA ILE A 59 6.09 -26.36 6.61
C ILE A 59 5.21 -26.77 7.83
N ILE A 60 4.53 -25.82 8.46
CA ILE A 60 3.54 -26.02 9.52
C ILE A 60 2.34 -25.15 9.15
N PRO A 61 1.30 -25.71 8.52
CA PRO A 61 0.10 -24.97 8.22
C PRO A 61 -0.69 -24.82 9.53
N ILE A 62 -0.39 -23.79 10.31
CA ILE A 62 -1.26 -23.35 11.40
C ILE A 62 -2.42 -22.62 10.73
N THR A 63 -3.45 -23.37 10.32
CA THR A 63 -4.53 -22.95 9.42
C THR A 63 -5.32 -21.72 9.88
N ASN A 64 -5.33 -21.42 11.18
CA ASN A 64 -6.01 -20.25 11.72
C ASN A 64 -5.15 -19.00 11.61
N TRP A 65 -3.84 -19.12 11.85
CA TRP A 65 -2.91 -17.98 11.80
C TRP A 65 -2.62 -17.54 10.35
N SER A 66 -2.64 -18.48 9.39
CA SER A 66 -2.52 -18.16 7.97
C SER A 66 -3.73 -17.38 7.43
N GLN A 67 -4.94 -17.67 7.93
CA GLN A 67 -6.15 -16.91 7.55
C GLN A 67 -6.12 -15.52 8.17
N GLU A 68 -5.80 -15.40 9.47
CA GLU A 68 -5.65 -14.10 10.14
C GLU A 68 -4.59 -13.19 9.48
N ASN A 69 -3.47 -13.76 9.02
CA ASN A 69 -2.44 -12.99 8.29
C ASN A 69 -2.91 -12.53 6.91
N ASN A 70 -3.60 -13.39 6.16
CA ASN A 70 -4.17 -13.00 4.86
C ASN A 70 -5.24 -11.92 5.02
N ASP A 71 -6.08 -12.02 6.05
CA ASP A 71 -7.09 -11.00 6.37
C ASP A 71 -6.43 -9.66 6.75
N GLY A 72 -5.34 -9.71 7.52
CA GLY A 72 -4.52 -8.54 7.85
C GLY A 72 -3.88 -7.89 6.61
N TYR A 73 -3.26 -8.70 5.74
CA TYR A 73 -2.67 -8.22 4.49
C TYR A 73 -3.70 -7.53 3.59
N ASP A 74 -4.84 -8.19 3.31
CA ASP A 74 -5.91 -7.63 2.47
C ASP A 74 -6.52 -6.36 3.09
N TYR A 75 -6.66 -6.32 4.41
CA TYR A 75 -7.13 -5.14 5.13
C TYR A 75 -6.21 -3.93 4.93
N PHE A 76 -4.90 -4.08 5.15
CA PHE A 76 -3.96 -2.97 4.97
C PHE A 76 -3.76 -2.59 3.50
N LEU A 77 -3.82 -3.56 2.58
CA LEU A 77 -3.78 -3.28 1.15
C LEU A 77 -4.98 -2.41 0.70
N LYS A 78 -6.19 -2.74 1.16
CA LYS A 78 -7.38 -1.91 0.90
C LYS A 78 -7.26 -0.53 1.52
N GLN A 79 -6.71 -0.41 2.73
CA GLN A 79 -6.46 0.90 3.33
C GLN A 79 -5.46 1.73 2.54
N ALA A 80 -4.40 1.12 2.00
CA ALA A 80 -3.45 1.82 1.14
C ALA A 80 -4.16 2.38 -0.10
N TYR A 81 -4.92 1.55 -0.82
CA TYR A 81 -5.66 1.99 -2.01
C TYR A 81 -6.72 3.05 -1.69
N ALA A 82 -7.41 2.94 -0.55
CA ALA A 82 -8.38 3.96 -0.12
C ALA A 82 -7.70 5.31 0.12
N MET A 83 -6.58 5.32 0.85
CA MET A 83 -5.83 6.54 1.12
C MET A 83 -5.20 7.13 -0.15
N ILE A 84 -4.68 6.29 -1.05
CA ILE A 84 -4.16 6.73 -2.35
C ILE A 84 -5.29 7.29 -3.22
N TYR A 85 -6.50 6.73 -3.17
CA TYR A 85 -7.64 7.28 -3.87
C TYR A 85 -8.02 8.67 -3.36
N GLU A 86 -8.04 8.87 -2.04
CA GLU A 86 -8.33 10.17 -1.42
C GLU A 86 -7.30 11.24 -1.80
N LEU A 87 -6.01 10.88 -1.81
CA LEU A 87 -4.90 11.80 -2.07
C LEU A 87 -4.50 11.88 -3.55
N GLY A 88 -5.00 10.97 -4.38
CA GLY A 88 -4.57 10.78 -5.75
C GLY A 88 -4.99 11.89 -6.70
N THR A 89 -4.24 12.04 -7.78
CA THR A 89 -4.65 12.82 -8.95
C THR A 89 -5.93 12.24 -9.58
N GLU A 90 -6.50 12.95 -10.55
CA GLU A 90 -7.68 12.46 -11.28
C GLU A 90 -7.41 11.15 -12.01
N GLU A 91 -6.22 11.01 -12.60
CA GLU A 91 -5.74 9.80 -13.27
C GLU A 91 -5.62 8.64 -12.28
N THR A 92 -4.97 8.87 -11.13
CA THR A 92 -4.83 7.88 -10.05
C THR A 92 -6.18 7.40 -9.54
N ARG A 93 -7.11 8.33 -9.30
CA ARG A 93 -8.48 8.00 -8.88
C ARG A 93 -9.22 7.20 -9.95
N SER A 94 -9.07 7.58 -11.22
CA SER A 94 -9.67 6.86 -12.34
C SER A 94 -9.13 5.44 -12.45
N HIS A 95 -7.82 5.28 -12.33
CA HIS A 95 -7.15 3.99 -12.36
C HIS A 95 -7.67 3.08 -11.23
N ILE A 96 -7.69 3.57 -9.98
CA ILE A 96 -8.16 2.78 -8.82
C ILE A 96 -9.63 2.37 -8.98
N ARG A 97 -10.50 3.24 -9.51
CA ARG A 97 -11.91 2.86 -9.80
C ARG A 97 -12.01 1.70 -10.79
N GLN A 98 -11.16 1.68 -11.81
CA GLN A 98 -11.15 0.61 -12.81
C GLN A 98 -10.68 -0.73 -12.22
N MET A 99 -9.81 -0.70 -11.21
CA MET A 99 -9.33 -1.90 -10.52
C MET A 99 -10.42 -2.59 -9.69
N LYS A 100 -11.51 -1.90 -9.31
CA LYS A 100 -12.61 -2.41 -8.48
C LYS A 100 -12.18 -3.00 -7.14
N ILE A 101 -11.10 -2.46 -6.55
CA ILE A 101 -10.56 -2.88 -5.24
C ILE A 101 -11.34 -2.25 -4.09
N LEU A 102 -11.81 -1.01 -4.27
CA LEU A 102 -12.67 -0.32 -3.31
C LEU A 102 -14.13 -0.64 -3.68
N LYS A 103 -14.82 -1.39 -2.81
CA LYS A 103 -16.24 -1.75 -2.97
C LYS A 103 -17.14 -0.69 -2.35
#